data_AF-A0A3N9P9C9-F1
#
_entry.id   AF-A0A3N9P9C9-F1
#
_cell.length_a   1.000
_cell.length_b   1.000
_cell.length_c   1.000
_cell.angle_alpha   90.00
_cell.angle_beta   90.00
_cell.angle_gamma   90.00
#
_symmetry.space_group_name_H-M   'P 1'
#
loop_
_entity.id
_entity.type
_entity.pdbx_description
1 polymer ?
#
loop_
_entity_poly.entity_id
_entity_poly.type
_entity_poly.pdbx_seq_one_letter_code
_entity_poly.pdbx_strand_id
1 'polypeptide(L)'
;MAITINLPDNFFTEDEYRKLKILFRSENDHEYSEAVSKIVFAALTEYKEMLLGKGLPTRADEIKQHRLFHLVKHYFQGVIPNEAEVSSMFQLTESESKALIRNVRTRFRYQLEAEIFTTLKQIIESAELRTDAYHVVIQSDNVIEELNRVISINAPHLDPISKVRGSARKYQISEDTYELLSGVFIQTDEVAAGDEDR
;
A
#
# COMPACT_ATOMS: atom_id res chain seq x y z
N MET A 1 8.91 26.58 -4.74
CA MET A 1 8.06 27.19 -5.79
C MET A 1 6.66 26.66 -5.60
N ALA A 2 5.65 27.53 -5.45
CA ALA A 2 4.25 27.10 -5.34
C ALA A 2 3.62 27.14 -6.74
N ILE A 3 2.99 26.03 -7.16
CA ILE A 3 2.22 25.93 -8.40
C ILE A 3 0.80 25.56 -8.01
N THR A 4 -0.19 26.33 -8.46
CA THR A 4 -1.62 26.03 -8.28
C THR A 4 -2.21 25.61 -9.62
N ILE A 5 -2.90 24.47 -9.64
CA ILE A 5 -3.62 23.96 -10.82
C ILE A 5 -5.11 24.20 -10.59
N ASN A 6 -5.73 25.00 -11.46
CA ASN A 6 -7.16 25.26 -11.42
C ASN A 6 -7.85 24.39 -12.47
N LEU A 7 -8.80 23.55 -12.04
CA LEU A 7 -9.67 22.82 -12.95
C LEU A 7 -10.86 23.72 -13.31
N PRO A 8 -11.29 23.79 -14.59
CA PRO A 8 -12.46 24.54 -14.96
C PRO A 8 -13.74 23.90 -14.36
N ASP A 9 -14.75 24.71 -14.07
CA ASP A 9 -16.00 24.26 -13.39
C ASP A 9 -16.73 23.14 -14.15
N ASN A 10 -16.49 23.03 -15.46
CA ASN A 10 -17.08 22.01 -16.33
C ASN A 10 -16.14 20.83 -16.63
N PHE A 11 -15.01 20.71 -15.91
CA PHE A 11 -14.06 19.61 -16.12
C PHE A 11 -14.68 18.25 -15.81
N PHE A 12 -15.49 18.18 -14.75
CA PHE A 12 -16.27 17.00 -14.39
C PHE A 12 -17.76 17.30 -14.52
N THR A 13 -18.51 16.35 -15.04
CA THR A 13 -19.96 16.33 -14.88
C THR A 13 -20.34 15.97 -13.44
N GLU A 14 -21.57 16.33 -13.03
CA GLU A 14 -22.11 15.96 -11.71
C GLU A 14 -22.13 14.45 -11.43
N ASP A 15 -22.24 13.63 -12.48
CA ASP A 15 -22.20 12.17 -12.37
C ASP A 15 -20.77 11.66 -12.18
N GLU A 16 -19.80 12.19 -12.93
CA GLU A 16 -18.38 11.88 -12.76
C GLU A 16 -17.87 12.30 -11.39
N TYR A 17 -18.24 13.50 -10.92
CA TYR A 17 -17.91 13.98 -9.58
C TYR A 17 -18.40 13.00 -8.51
N ARG A 18 -19.67 12.57 -8.58
CA ARG A 18 -20.24 11.61 -7.63
C ARG A 18 -19.53 10.26 -7.67
N LYS A 19 -19.23 9.74 -8.86
CA LYS A 19 -18.50 8.46 -9.02
C LYS A 19 -17.09 8.54 -8.43
N LEU A 20 -16.36 9.62 -8.71
CA LEU A 20 -15.02 9.82 -8.18
C LEU A 20 -15.02 10.04 -6.66
N LYS A 21 -16.00 10.75 -6.11
CA LYS A 21 -16.15 10.91 -4.65
C LYS A 21 -16.35 9.57 -3.94
N ILE A 22 -17.15 8.66 -4.52
CA ILE A 22 -17.32 7.29 -4.03
C ILE A 22 -16.01 6.50 -4.18
N LEU A 23 -15.35 6.56 -5.34
CA LEU A 23 -14.10 5.87 -5.60
C LEU A 23 -13.00 6.24 -4.60
N PHE A 24 -12.85 7.54 -4.31
CA PHE A 24 -11.86 8.07 -3.39
C PHE A 24 -12.27 7.95 -1.92
N ARG A 25 -13.49 7.45 -1.63
CA ARG A 25 -14.07 7.37 -0.28
C ARG A 25 -14.05 8.71 0.45
N SER A 26 -14.26 9.81 -0.28
CA SER A 26 -14.23 11.16 0.30
C SER A 26 -15.61 11.55 0.83
N GLU A 27 -15.70 11.91 2.11
CA GLU A 27 -16.96 12.29 2.76
C GLU A 27 -17.35 13.73 2.42
N ASN A 28 -16.36 14.60 2.24
CA ASN A 28 -16.54 16.03 1.97
C ASN A 28 -15.67 16.50 0.78
N ASP A 29 -15.88 17.75 0.37
CA ASP A 29 -15.23 18.31 -0.82
C ASP A 29 -13.75 18.63 -0.57
N HIS A 30 -13.35 18.82 0.70
CA HIS A 30 -11.96 19.00 1.07
C HIS A 30 -11.16 17.70 0.87
N GLU A 31 -11.65 16.58 1.38
CA GLU A 31 -11.06 15.25 1.16
C GLU A 31 -11.01 14.88 -0.32
N TYR A 32 -12.06 15.21 -1.07
CA TYR A 32 -12.07 15.02 -2.52
C TYR A 32 -10.97 15.83 -3.21
N SER A 33 -10.84 17.11 -2.86
CA SER A 33 -9.80 17.99 -3.40
C SER A 33 -8.39 17.49 -3.07
N GLU A 34 -8.20 16.99 -1.84
CA GLU A 34 -6.94 16.39 -1.43
C GLU A 34 -6.61 15.12 -2.24
N ALA A 35 -7.59 14.22 -2.39
CA ALA A 35 -7.45 13.02 -3.20
C ALA A 35 -7.08 13.34 -4.66
N VAL A 36 -7.79 14.28 -5.29
CA VAL A 36 -7.47 14.74 -6.66
C VAL A 36 -6.07 15.35 -6.72
N SER A 37 -5.68 16.16 -5.74
CA SER A 37 -4.35 16.77 -5.69
C SER A 37 -3.24 15.71 -5.62
N LYS A 38 -3.43 14.65 -4.83
CA LYS A 38 -2.51 13.51 -4.76
C LYS A 38 -2.40 12.76 -6.09
N ILE A 39 -3.53 12.54 -6.78
CA ILE A 39 -3.56 11.92 -8.12
C ILE A 39 -2.83 12.80 -9.15
N VAL A 40 -3.10 14.11 -9.14
CA VAL A 40 -2.43 15.07 -10.04
C VAL A 40 -0.93 15.07 -9.79
N PHE A 41 -0.49 15.03 -8.54
CA PHE A 41 0.92 14.97 -8.20
C PHE A 41 1.59 13.66 -8.64
N ALA A 42 0.89 12.52 -8.50
CA ALA A 42 1.35 11.23 -9.03
C ALA A 42 1.53 11.30 -10.56
N ALA A 43 0.51 11.76 -11.28
CA ALA A 43 0.56 11.88 -12.74
C ALA A 43 1.65 12.87 -13.20
N LEU A 44 1.79 14.02 -12.54
CA LEU A 44 2.83 14.99 -12.85
C LEU A 44 4.23 14.41 -12.61
N THR A 45 4.38 13.56 -11.60
CA THR A 45 5.66 12.88 -11.33
C THR A 45 6.03 11.92 -12.46
N GLU A 46 5.07 11.19 -13.04
CA GLU A 46 5.30 10.38 -14.25
C GLU A 46 5.81 11.25 -15.42
N TYR A 47 5.15 12.38 -15.68
CA TYR A 47 5.58 13.30 -16.73
C TYR A 47 6.95 13.92 -16.43
N LYS A 48 7.25 14.25 -15.17
CA LYS A 48 8.57 14.75 -14.76
C LYS A 48 9.67 13.74 -15.09
N GLU A 49 9.46 12.45 -14.78
CA GLU A 49 10.45 11.41 -15.07
C GLU A 49 10.67 11.21 -16.57
N MET A 50 9.58 11.27 -17.34
CA MET A 50 9.64 11.26 -18.80
C MET A 50 10.45 12.44 -19.35
N LEU A 51 10.13 13.66 -18.94
CA LEU A 51 10.76 14.89 -19.42
C LEU A 51 12.25 14.96 -19.04
N LEU A 52 12.63 14.36 -17.91
CA LEU A 52 14.02 14.25 -17.47
C LEU A 52 14.77 13.05 -18.06
N GLY A 53 14.14 12.29 -18.97
CA GLY A 53 14.81 11.20 -19.69
C GLY A 53 15.09 9.95 -18.85
N LYS A 54 14.33 9.70 -17.77
CA LYS A 54 14.49 8.49 -16.93
C LYS A 54 13.95 7.20 -17.58
N GLY A 55 13.55 7.26 -18.84
CA GLY A 55 12.92 6.18 -19.58
C GLY A 55 11.40 6.14 -19.37
N LEU A 56 10.69 5.57 -20.34
CA LEU A 56 9.24 5.36 -20.28
C LEU A 56 8.93 3.86 -20.35
N PRO A 57 7.93 3.39 -19.59
CA PRO A 57 7.37 2.06 -19.83
C PRO A 57 6.79 2.00 -21.24
N THR A 58 7.12 0.96 -22.00
CA THR A 58 6.70 0.81 -23.41
C THR A 58 5.58 -0.21 -23.60
N ARG A 59 5.35 -1.08 -22.62
CA ARG A 59 4.29 -2.09 -22.63
C ARG A 59 3.13 -1.70 -21.72
N ALA A 60 1.92 -2.13 -22.08
CA ALA A 60 0.70 -1.75 -21.35
C ALA A 60 0.72 -2.19 -19.88
N ASP A 61 1.29 -3.35 -19.58
CA ASP A 61 1.48 -3.86 -18.21
C ASP A 61 2.48 -2.99 -17.44
N GLU A 62 3.57 -2.59 -18.07
CA GLU A 62 4.55 -1.69 -17.47
C GLU A 62 3.99 -0.32 -17.15
N ILE A 63 3.10 0.22 -18.00
CA ILE A 63 2.41 1.49 -17.74
C ILE A 63 1.54 1.38 -16.49
N LYS A 64 0.78 0.28 -16.35
CA LYS A 64 -0.05 0.05 -15.14
C LYS A 64 0.82 -0.06 -13.89
N GLN A 65 1.94 -0.77 -13.98
CA GLN A 65 2.89 -0.91 -12.87
C GLN A 65 3.46 0.45 -12.45
N HIS A 66 3.86 1.26 -13.42
CA HIS A 66 4.43 2.58 -13.18
C HIS A 66 3.41 3.52 -12.53
N ARG A 67 2.16 3.53 -13.02
CA ARG A 67 1.07 4.28 -12.41
C ARG A 67 0.81 3.87 -10.97
N LEU A 68 0.69 2.56 -10.71
CA LEU A 68 0.46 2.08 -9.35
C LEU A 68 1.64 2.43 -8.43
N PHE A 69 2.88 2.36 -8.90
CA PHE A 69 4.05 2.82 -8.15
C PHE A 69 3.92 4.28 -7.68
N HIS A 70 3.58 5.20 -8.58
CA HIS A 70 3.40 6.61 -8.22
C HIS A 70 2.17 6.85 -7.34
N LEU A 71 1.10 6.09 -7.54
CA LEU A 71 -0.06 6.12 -6.64
C LEU A 71 0.29 5.65 -5.23
N VAL A 72 1.10 4.60 -5.07
CA VAL A 72 1.60 4.16 -3.76
C VAL A 72 2.36 5.30 -3.07
N LYS A 73 3.26 5.98 -3.81
CA LYS A 73 4.08 7.08 -3.28
C LYS A 73 3.29 8.32 -2.88
N HIS A 74 2.23 8.64 -3.61
CA HIS A 74 1.60 9.97 -3.52
C HIS A 74 0.14 9.92 -3.09
N TYR A 75 -0.62 8.93 -3.54
CA TYR A 75 -2.04 8.77 -3.21
C TYR A 75 -2.27 7.94 -1.96
N PHE A 76 -1.69 6.74 -1.88
CA PHE A 76 -1.79 5.86 -0.71
C PHE A 76 -0.82 6.24 0.42
N GLN A 77 -0.14 7.38 0.29
CA GLN A 77 0.71 7.99 1.32
C GLN A 77 1.72 7.02 1.93
N GLY A 78 2.33 6.20 1.07
CA GLY A 78 3.38 5.29 1.50
C GLY A 78 2.90 3.95 2.07
N VAL A 79 1.65 3.57 1.80
CA VAL A 79 1.12 2.24 2.14
C VAL A 79 0.80 1.48 0.85
N ILE A 80 1.03 0.16 0.86
CA ILE A 80 0.68 -0.71 -0.27
C ILE A 80 -0.85 -0.92 -0.25
N PRO A 81 -1.57 -0.55 -1.32
CA PRO A 81 -3.02 -0.71 -1.38
C PRO A 81 -3.41 -2.19 -1.46
N ASN A 82 -4.63 -2.48 -1.02
CA ASN A 82 -5.19 -3.82 -1.19
C ASN A 82 -5.76 -4.04 -2.60
N GLU A 83 -6.09 -5.28 -2.90
CA GLU A 83 -6.59 -5.73 -4.20
C GLU A 83 -7.92 -5.06 -4.57
N ALA A 84 -8.79 -4.73 -3.61
CA ALA A 84 -10.07 -4.07 -3.86
C ALA A 84 -9.89 -2.59 -4.27
N GLU A 85 -8.93 -1.90 -3.67
CA GLU A 85 -8.56 -0.53 -4.03
C GLU A 85 -7.94 -0.47 -5.43
N VAL A 86 -7.00 -1.38 -5.72
CA VAL A 86 -6.40 -1.50 -7.05
C VAL A 86 -7.43 -1.90 -8.11
N SER A 87 -8.32 -2.84 -7.79
CA SER A 87 -9.41 -3.28 -8.68
C SER A 87 -10.31 -2.11 -9.06
N SER A 88 -10.73 -1.33 -8.06
CA SER A 88 -11.61 -0.16 -8.26
C SER A 88 -10.94 0.92 -9.13
N MET A 89 -9.66 1.20 -8.88
CA MET A 89 -8.94 2.26 -9.61
C MET A 89 -8.54 1.86 -11.03
N PHE A 90 -8.12 0.61 -11.24
CA PHE A 90 -7.62 0.14 -12.53
C PHE A 90 -8.67 -0.61 -13.35
N GLN A 91 -9.87 -0.81 -12.82
CA GLN A 91 -10.96 -1.59 -13.42
C GLN A 91 -10.48 -3.01 -13.77
N LEU A 92 -9.84 -3.66 -12.79
CA LEU A 92 -9.25 -4.98 -12.91
C LEU A 92 -10.01 -6.01 -12.08
N THR A 93 -9.91 -7.27 -12.45
CA THR A 93 -10.33 -8.37 -11.56
C THR A 93 -9.44 -8.44 -10.31
N GLU A 94 -9.90 -9.15 -9.27
CA GLU A 94 -9.13 -9.33 -8.02
C GLU A 94 -7.78 -10.05 -8.29
N SER A 95 -7.77 -11.05 -9.18
CA SER A 95 -6.55 -11.78 -9.55
C SER A 95 -5.56 -10.92 -10.32
N GLU A 96 -6.03 -10.08 -11.25
CA GLU A 96 -5.19 -9.11 -11.96
C GLU A 96 -4.65 -8.03 -11.01
N SER A 97 -5.44 -7.58 -10.04
CA SER A 97 -5.03 -6.62 -9.03
C SER A 97 -3.95 -7.19 -8.12
N LYS A 98 -4.13 -8.44 -7.65
CA LYS A 98 -3.12 -9.18 -6.90
C LYS A 98 -1.81 -9.29 -7.67
N ALA A 99 -1.89 -9.65 -8.96
CA ALA A 99 -0.73 -9.76 -9.84
C ALA A 99 -0.05 -8.40 -10.06
N LEU A 100 -0.81 -7.33 -10.23
CA LEU A 100 -0.28 -5.98 -10.43
C LEU A 100 0.49 -5.50 -9.21
N ILE A 101 -0.06 -5.65 -7.99
CA ILE A 101 0.61 -5.30 -6.73
C ILE A 101 1.94 -6.07 -6.62
N ARG A 102 1.91 -7.40 -6.85
CA ARG A 102 3.10 -8.24 -6.79
C ARG A 102 4.18 -7.79 -7.78
N ASN A 103 3.78 -7.50 -9.03
CA ASN A 103 4.71 -7.09 -10.08
C ASN A 103 5.34 -5.72 -9.77
N VAL A 104 4.55 -4.77 -9.25
CA VAL A 104 5.04 -3.46 -8.79
C VAL A 104 6.05 -3.61 -7.67
N ARG A 105 5.72 -4.39 -6.64
CA ARG A 105 6.64 -4.67 -5.52
C ARG A 105 7.93 -5.33 -5.98
N THR A 106 7.85 -6.24 -6.95
CA THR A 106 9.03 -6.95 -7.49
C THR A 106 9.91 -6.00 -8.31
N ARG A 107 9.32 -5.22 -9.22
CA ARG A 107 10.04 -4.32 -10.11
C ARG A 107 10.66 -3.14 -9.38
N PHE A 108 9.91 -2.56 -8.44
CA PHE A 108 10.30 -1.35 -7.72
C PHE A 108 10.71 -1.65 -6.27
N ARG A 109 11.23 -2.87 -6.00
CA ARG A 109 11.50 -3.38 -4.65
C ARG A 109 12.25 -2.40 -3.75
N TYR A 110 13.39 -1.89 -4.21
CA TYR A 110 14.21 -0.94 -3.44
C TYR A 110 13.52 0.41 -3.27
N GLN A 111 12.76 0.83 -4.27
CA GLN A 111 12.05 2.09 -4.22
C GLN A 111 10.81 2.00 -3.33
N LEU A 112 10.25 0.81 -3.09
CA LEU A 112 9.05 0.58 -2.29
C LEU A 112 9.34 -0.04 -0.91
N GLU A 113 10.61 -0.15 -0.51
CA GLU A 113 10.99 -0.83 0.72
C GLU A 113 10.36 -0.20 1.96
N ALA A 114 10.41 1.14 2.06
CA ALA A 114 9.79 1.88 3.16
C ALA A 114 8.27 1.70 3.19
N GLU A 115 7.61 1.66 2.02
CA GLU A 115 6.16 1.50 1.94
C GLU A 115 5.70 0.10 2.28
N ILE A 116 6.45 -0.90 1.83
CA ILE A 116 6.24 -2.29 2.22
C ILE A 116 6.41 -2.40 3.74
N PHE A 117 7.51 -1.89 4.30
CA PHE A 117 7.76 -1.93 5.74
C PHE A 117 6.64 -1.27 6.54
N THR A 118 6.23 -0.05 6.15
CA THR A 118 5.14 0.70 6.80
C THR A 118 3.83 -0.10 6.79
N THR A 119 3.51 -0.71 5.66
CA THR A 119 2.30 -1.55 5.52
C THR A 119 2.34 -2.76 6.46
N LEU A 120 3.47 -3.47 6.49
CA LEU A 120 3.63 -4.65 7.34
C LEU A 120 3.57 -4.28 8.82
N LYS A 121 4.25 -3.19 9.20
CA LYS A 121 4.24 -2.65 10.55
C LYS A 121 2.82 -2.34 11.03
N GLN A 122 2.05 -1.57 10.26
CA GLN A 122 0.66 -1.22 10.60
C GLN A 122 -0.22 -2.46 10.84
N ILE A 123 -0.01 -3.52 10.05
CA ILE A 123 -0.74 -4.77 10.20
C ILE A 123 -0.38 -5.45 11.53
N ILE A 124 0.91 -5.54 11.87
CA ILE A 124 1.34 -6.14 13.15
C ILE A 124 0.89 -5.30 14.34
N GLU A 125 0.93 -3.97 14.26
CA GLU A 125 0.42 -3.07 15.31
C GLU A 125 -1.10 -3.21 15.52
N SER A 126 -1.85 -3.53 14.46
CA SER A 126 -3.30 -3.74 14.54
C SER A 126 -3.71 -5.11 15.11
N ALA A 127 -2.75 -6.00 15.38
CA ALA A 127 -3.05 -7.33 15.88
C ALA A 127 -3.44 -7.30 17.36
N GLU A 128 -4.51 -8.01 17.71
CA GLU A 128 -5.03 -8.08 19.07
C GLU A 128 -4.83 -9.47 19.66
N LEU A 129 -4.24 -9.55 20.86
CA LEU A 129 -4.16 -10.81 21.61
C LEU A 129 -5.56 -11.28 22.01
N ARG A 130 -5.91 -12.53 21.67
CA ARG A 130 -7.15 -13.17 22.10
C ARG A 130 -6.89 -14.60 22.55
N THR A 131 -7.21 -14.89 23.80
CA THR A 131 -7.06 -16.20 24.48
C THR A 131 -5.62 -16.73 24.48
N ASP A 132 -5.12 -17.16 23.33
CA ASP A 132 -3.87 -17.90 23.12
C ASP A 132 -3.10 -17.45 21.86
N ALA A 133 -3.65 -16.52 21.06
CA ALA A 133 -3.01 -16.07 19.84
C ALA A 133 -3.42 -14.65 19.44
N TYR A 134 -2.55 -13.99 18.69
CA TYR A 134 -2.83 -12.70 18.08
C TYR A 134 -3.74 -12.85 16.88
N HIS A 135 -4.67 -11.92 16.74
CA HIS A 135 -5.65 -11.91 15.67
C HIS A 135 -5.64 -10.57 14.94
N VAL A 136 -5.65 -10.65 13.61
CA VAL A 136 -5.55 -9.45 12.76
C VAL A 136 -6.44 -9.59 11.53
N VAL A 137 -6.94 -8.47 11.02
CA VAL A 137 -7.65 -8.42 9.75
C VAL A 137 -6.68 -7.99 8.65
N ILE A 138 -6.46 -8.84 7.66
CA ILE A 138 -5.54 -8.56 6.55
C ILE A 138 -6.33 -8.66 5.26
N GLN A 139 -6.48 -7.51 4.60
CA GLN A 139 -7.28 -7.39 3.38
C GLN A 139 -6.49 -7.73 2.11
N SER A 140 -5.16 -7.84 2.20
CA SER A 140 -4.30 -8.11 1.06
C SER A 140 -3.56 -9.44 1.16
N ASP A 141 -3.68 -10.25 0.10
CA ASP A 141 -2.94 -11.49 -0.02
C ASP A 141 -1.44 -11.24 -0.17
N ASN A 142 -1.06 -10.17 -0.87
CA ASN A 142 0.34 -9.78 -1.05
C ASN A 142 1.03 -9.47 0.28
N VAL A 143 0.29 -8.93 1.25
CA VAL A 143 0.77 -8.65 2.60
C VAL A 143 1.01 -9.95 3.37
N ILE A 144 0.07 -10.90 3.31
CA ILE A 144 0.23 -12.23 3.93
C ILE A 144 1.46 -12.96 3.36
N GLU A 145 1.61 -12.94 2.04
CA GLU A 145 2.74 -13.56 1.36
C GLU A 145 4.08 -12.96 1.85
N GLU A 146 4.15 -11.64 2.05
CA GLU A 146 5.38 -11.00 2.54
C GLU A 146 5.63 -11.25 4.03
N LEU A 147 4.61 -11.23 4.89
CA LEU A 147 4.79 -11.59 6.31
C LEU A 147 5.31 -13.01 6.46
N ASN A 148 4.72 -13.96 5.72
CA ASN A 148 5.19 -15.35 5.72
C ASN A 148 6.59 -15.50 5.11
N ARG A 149 6.94 -14.68 4.12
CA ARG A 149 8.32 -14.61 3.61
C ARG A 149 9.29 -14.13 4.70
N VAL A 150 8.93 -13.13 5.49
CA VAL A 150 9.76 -12.64 6.61
C VAL A 150 9.95 -13.73 7.67
N ILE A 151 8.88 -14.46 8.03
CA ILE A 151 8.95 -15.61 8.95
C ILE A 151 9.91 -16.68 8.40
N SER A 152 9.71 -17.10 7.15
CA SER A 152 10.53 -18.16 6.54
C SER A 152 12.02 -17.81 6.39
N ILE A 153 12.38 -16.52 6.34
CA ILE A 153 13.77 -16.07 6.29
C ILE A 153 14.39 -16.00 7.69
N ASN A 154 13.66 -15.46 8.67
CA ASN A 154 14.23 -15.16 9.99
C ASN A 154 14.05 -16.29 11.00
N ALA A 155 12.97 -17.06 10.92
CA ALA A 155 12.69 -18.19 11.80
C ALA A 155 11.89 -19.29 11.07
N PRO A 156 12.54 -20.11 10.23
CA PRO A 156 11.87 -21.14 9.42
C PRO A 156 11.15 -22.25 10.22
N HIS A 157 11.38 -22.30 11.53
CA HIS A 157 10.78 -23.29 12.44
C HIS A 157 9.47 -22.81 13.07
N LEU A 158 9.12 -21.53 12.92
CA LEU A 158 7.88 -20.96 13.42
C LEU A 158 6.71 -21.19 12.46
N ASP A 159 5.50 -21.18 13.02
CA ASP A 159 4.29 -21.36 12.25
C ASP A 159 3.99 -20.13 11.38
N PRO A 160 3.57 -20.34 10.11
CA PRO A 160 3.12 -19.25 9.25
C PRO A 160 1.80 -18.66 9.76
N ILE A 161 1.51 -17.42 9.36
CA ILE A 161 0.22 -16.78 9.61
C ILE A 161 -0.89 -17.59 8.93
N SER A 162 -1.88 -17.99 9.72
CA SER A 162 -2.95 -18.88 9.27
C SER A 162 -4.31 -18.19 9.28
N LYS A 163 -5.19 -18.59 8.37
CA LYS A 163 -6.54 -18.00 8.28
C LYS A 163 -7.46 -18.62 9.33
N VAL A 164 -8.20 -17.78 10.06
CA VAL A 164 -9.21 -18.26 11.01
C VAL A 164 -10.36 -18.88 10.24
N ARG A 165 -10.69 -20.14 10.56
CA ARG A 165 -11.75 -20.90 9.89
C ARG A 165 -13.11 -20.18 10.00
N GLY A 166 -13.82 -20.08 8.87
CA GLY A 166 -15.13 -19.41 8.81
C GLY A 166 -15.08 -17.89 8.81
N SER A 167 -13.90 -17.27 8.82
CA SER A 167 -13.74 -15.83 8.70
C SER A 167 -13.42 -15.40 7.26
N ALA A 168 -13.77 -14.17 6.89
CA ALA A 168 -13.48 -13.64 5.56
C ALA A 168 -12.00 -13.25 5.39
N ARG A 169 -11.48 -12.37 6.24
CA ARG A 169 -10.13 -11.78 6.19
C ARG A 169 -9.43 -11.74 7.55
N LYS A 170 -9.83 -12.62 8.49
CA LYS A 170 -9.23 -12.70 9.82
C LYS A 170 -8.15 -13.79 9.85
N TYR A 171 -7.01 -13.44 10.40
CA TYR A 171 -5.84 -14.31 10.50
C TYR A 171 -5.43 -14.44 11.97
N GLN A 172 -4.77 -15.54 12.27
CA GLN A 172 -4.20 -15.88 13.56
C GLN A 172 -2.68 -15.94 13.43
N ILE A 173 -2.00 -15.38 14.42
CA ILE A 173 -0.55 -15.35 14.57
C ILE A 173 -0.25 -15.92 15.96
N SER A 174 0.58 -16.96 16.05
CA SER A 174 1.06 -17.48 17.32
C SER A 174 1.90 -16.43 18.05
N GLU A 175 2.01 -16.56 19.38
CA GLU A 175 2.73 -15.60 20.22
C GLU A 175 4.21 -15.45 19.79
N ASP A 176 4.91 -16.56 19.57
CA ASP A 176 6.30 -16.59 19.09
C ASP A 176 6.50 -15.93 17.72
N THR A 177 5.60 -16.19 16.77
CA THR A 177 5.60 -15.55 15.45
C THR A 177 5.30 -14.06 15.56
N TYR A 178 4.39 -13.65 16.46
CA TYR A 178 4.09 -12.24 16.69
C TYR A 178 5.28 -11.51 17.32
N GLU A 179 5.95 -12.12 18.30
CA GLU A 179 7.17 -11.57 18.92
C GLU A 179 8.28 -11.36 17.90
N LEU A 180 8.52 -12.36 17.03
CA LEU A 180 9.48 -12.22 15.93
C LEU A 180 9.14 -11.03 15.04
N LEU A 181 7.90 -10.95 14.55
CA LEU A 181 7.48 -9.90 13.62
C LEU A 181 7.52 -8.52 14.31
N SER A 182 7.15 -8.44 15.58
CA SER A 182 7.24 -7.21 16.37
C SER A 182 8.69 -6.76 16.56
N GLY A 183 9.62 -7.69 16.80
CA GLY A 183 11.05 -7.40 16.85
C GLY A 183 11.59 -6.86 15.53
N VAL A 184 11.08 -7.33 14.39
CA VAL A 184 11.49 -6.86 13.05
C VAL A 184 10.88 -5.49 12.71
N PHE A 185 9.59 -5.28 13.01
CA PHE A 185 8.83 -4.13 12.48
C PHE A 185 8.57 -3.00 13.49
N ILE A 186 8.56 -3.27 14.79
CA ILE A 186 8.18 -2.29 15.82
C ILE A 186 9.40 -1.82 16.60
N GLN A 187 10.29 -2.73 17.02
CA GLN A 187 11.43 -2.38 17.88
C GLN A 187 12.57 -1.64 17.17
N THR A 188 12.61 -1.69 15.83
CA THR A 188 13.64 -1.02 15.02
C THR A 188 13.56 0.52 15.09
N ASP A 189 12.44 1.09 15.54
CA ASP A 189 12.24 2.53 15.63
C ASP A 189 12.86 3.19 16.87
N GLU A 190 13.12 2.44 17.95
CA GLU A 190 13.70 3.02 19.18
C GLU A 190 15.21 3.27 19.08
N VAL A 191 15.91 2.55 18.18
CA VAL A 191 17.38 2.67 18.04
C VAL A 191 17.77 3.84 17.14
N ALA A 192 16.90 4.27 16.22
CA ALA A 192 17.19 5.39 15.30
C ALA A 192 17.01 6.78 15.93
N ALA A 193 16.27 6.89 17.04
CA ALA A 193 16.03 8.17 17.74
C ALA A 193 17.08 8.48 18.83
N GLY A 194 18.04 7.58 19.08
CA GLY A 194 19.01 7.69 20.17
C GLY A 194 20.38 8.28 19.82
N ASP A 195 20.68 8.50 18.53
CA ASP A 195 22.02 8.86 18.05
C ASP A 195 22.16 10.32 17.54
N GLU A 196 21.14 11.17 17.66
CA GLU A 196 21.25 12.61 17.34
C GLU A 196 21.62 13.50 18.54
N ASP A 197 21.82 12.93 19.74
CA ASP A 197 22.19 13.69 20.96
C ASP A 197 23.48 13.15 21.60
N ARG A 198 24.58 13.13 20.84
CA ARG A 198 25.95 13.02 21.38
C ARG A 198 26.99 13.82 20.60
#